data_AF-A0A1S1K1U8-F1
#
_entry.id   AF-A0A1S1K1U8-F1
#
_cell.length_a   1.000
_cell.length_b   1.000
_cell.length_c   1.000
_cell.angle_alpha   90.00
_cell.angle_beta   90.00
_cell.angle_gamma   90.00
#
_symmetry.space_group_name_H-M   'P 1'
#
loop_
_entity.id
_entity.type
_entity.pdbx_description
1 polymer ?
#
loop_
_entity_poly.entity_id
_entity_poly.type
_entity_poly.pdbx_seq_one_letter_code
_entity_poly.pdbx_strand_id
1 'polypeptide(L)'
;MSTGVRMSSDECRGERFERDALPLVDQLYAAARRYTRNAADAEDLVQETMTKAYSSFHTYRDGTNIRAWLFRILTNTWINSYRTAQRRPQEVFADELTDAQLADVAQRFPLGVVSAELAALESMGDDDVRQAMRALPESQGVVVYYADVAGFRYKEIAEVLQIPVGTVMSRLHRGRRALRSRLVEMAVARGYLVRPSRDGTAA
;
A
#
# COMPACT_ATOMS: atom_id res chain seq x y z
N MET A 1 -51.44 -29.15 -32.43
CA MET A 1 -50.78 -27.86 -32.71
C MET A 1 -49.42 -27.89 -32.03
N SER A 2 -48.36 -28.12 -32.79
CA SER A 2 -46.99 -28.22 -32.30
C SER A 2 -46.40 -26.82 -32.18
N THR A 3 -46.32 -26.29 -30.96
CA THR A 3 -45.61 -25.04 -30.67
C THR A 3 -44.12 -25.34 -30.70
N GLY A 4 -43.51 -25.19 -31.88
CA GLY A 4 -42.06 -25.20 -32.04
C GLY A 4 -41.48 -23.97 -31.35
N VAL A 5 -41.07 -24.13 -30.09
CA VAL A 5 -40.23 -23.16 -29.39
C VAL A 5 -38.92 -23.07 -30.16
N ARG A 6 -38.68 -21.93 -30.81
CA ARG A 6 -37.35 -21.63 -31.36
C ARG A 6 -36.45 -21.32 -30.16
N MET A 7 -35.68 -22.32 -29.71
CA MET A 7 -34.64 -22.11 -28.70
C MET A 7 -33.68 -21.02 -29.18
N SER A 8 -33.31 -20.11 -28.29
CA SER A 8 -32.30 -19.11 -28.57
C SER A 8 -30.93 -19.78 -28.77
N SER A 9 -30.05 -19.15 -29.55
CA SER A 9 -28.69 -19.68 -29.79
C SER A 9 -27.86 -19.86 -28.51
N ASP A 10 -28.17 -19.06 -27.48
CA ASP A 10 -27.52 -19.15 -26.16
C ASP A 10 -28.06 -20.32 -25.33
N GLU A 11 -29.36 -20.60 -25.37
CA GLU A 11 -29.95 -21.79 -24.71
C GLU A 11 -29.43 -23.09 -25.32
N CYS A 12 -29.36 -23.17 -26.66
CA CYS A 12 -28.74 -24.32 -27.34
C CYS A 12 -27.26 -24.50 -26.96
N ARG A 13 -26.53 -23.40 -26.69
CA ARG A 13 -25.13 -23.45 -26.26
C ARG A 13 -25.00 -23.97 -24.83
N GLY A 14 -25.86 -23.51 -23.93
CA GLY A 14 -25.90 -23.93 -22.53
C GLY A 14 -26.16 -25.42 -22.38
N GLU A 15 -27.23 -25.91 -23.03
CA GLU A 15 -27.59 -27.33 -22.99
C GLU A 15 -26.50 -28.24 -23.58
N ARG A 16 -25.83 -27.80 -24.66
CA ARG A 16 -24.72 -28.55 -25.25
C ARG A 16 -23.53 -28.63 -24.27
N PHE A 17 -23.20 -27.53 -23.62
CA PHE A 17 -22.13 -27.51 -22.61
C PHE A 17 -22.47 -28.43 -21.45
N GLU A 18 -23.69 -28.34 -20.91
CA GLU A 18 -24.13 -29.18 -19.80
C GLU A 18 -24.02 -30.67 -20.13
N ARG A 19 -24.56 -31.08 -21.29
CA ARG A 19 -24.53 -32.47 -21.76
C ARG A 19 -23.11 -33.01 -21.87
N ASP A 20 -22.18 -32.23 -22.42
CA ASP A 20 -20.84 -32.72 -22.75
C ASP A 20 -19.83 -32.52 -21.60
N ALA A 21 -20.00 -31.49 -20.77
CA ALA A 21 -19.03 -31.10 -19.74
C ALA A 21 -19.40 -31.58 -18.32
N LEU A 22 -20.69 -31.57 -17.92
CA LEU A 22 -21.09 -31.99 -16.57
C LEU A 22 -20.68 -33.43 -16.22
N PRO A 23 -20.77 -34.43 -17.13
CA PRO A 23 -20.32 -35.79 -16.84
C PRO A 23 -18.82 -35.92 -16.55
N LEU A 24 -18.02 -34.89 -16.86
CA LEU A 24 -16.58 -34.86 -16.63
C LEU A 24 -16.19 -34.16 -15.33
N VAL A 25 -17.13 -33.55 -14.61
CA VAL A 25 -16.86 -32.78 -13.37
C VAL A 25 -16.19 -33.65 -12.31
N ASP A 26 -16.67 -34.86 -12.06
CA ASP A 26 -16.06 -35.77 -11.07
C ASP A 26 -14.61 -36.13 -11.42
N GLN A 27 -14.31 -36.26 -12.72
CA GLN A 27 -12.96 -36.55 -13.21
C GLN A 27 -12.04 -35.33 -13.08
N LEU A 28 -12.56 -34.13 -13.34
CA LEU A 28 -11.85 -32.88 -13.11
C LEU A 28 -11.57 -32.67 -11.62
N TYR A 29 -12.54 -32.98 -10.75
CA TYR A 29 -12.39 -32.92 -9.30
C TYR A 29 -11.34 -33.89 -8.79
N ALA A 30 -11.35 -35.15 -9.25
CA ALA A 30 -10.32 -36.13 -8.91
C ALA A 30 -8.91 -35.67 -9.31
N ALA A 31 -8.78 -34.97 -10.43
CA ALA A 31 -7.51 -34.38 -10.87
C ALA A 31 -7.12 -33.15 -10.02
N ALA A 32 -8.06 -32.24 -9.78
CA ALA A 32 -7.88 -31.06 -8.95
C ALA A 32 -7.41 -31.41 -7.53
N ARG A 33 -7.99 -32.45 -6.93
CA ARG A 33 -7.57 -33.01 -5.62
C ARG A 33 -6.09 -33.43 -5.59
N ARG A 34 -5.54 -33.92 -6.71
CA ARG A 34 -4.12 -34.28 -6.82
C ARG A 34 -3.22 -33.04 -6.94
N TYR A 35 -3.73 -31.96 -7.54
CA TYR A 35 -3.01 -30.70 -7.72
C TYR A 35 -2.96 -29.87 -6.44
N THR A 36 -4.09 -29.72 -5.75
CA THR A 36 -4.24 -28.82 -4.59
C THR A 36 -3.92 -29.50 -3.26
N ARG A 37 -4.15 -30.83 -3.17
CA ARG A 37 -4.06 -31.61 -1.92
C ARG A 37 -5.00 -31.11 -0.80
N ASN A 38 -6.00 -30.29 -1.16
CA ASN A 38 -7.02 -29.73 -0.28
C ASN A 38 -8.39 -29.87 -0.96
N ALA A 39 -9.42 -30.23 -0.19
CA ALA A 39 -10.78 -30.37 -0.70
C ALA A 39 -11.36 -29.04 -1.18
N ALA A 40 -11.29 -27.98 -0.35
CA ALA A 40 -11.85 -26.67 -0.67
C ALA A 40 -11.18 -26.07 -1.91
N ASP A 41 -9.85 -26.04 -1.94
CA ASP A 41 -9.11 -25.53 -3.09
C ASP A 41 -9.38 -26.33 -4.38
N ALA A 42 -9.68 -27.63 -4.26
CA ALA A 42 -10.04 -28.46 -5.41
C ALA A 42 -11.43 -28.09 -5.95
N GLU A 43 -12.40 -27.82 -5.08
CA GLU A 43 -13.74 -27.35 -5.46
C GLU A 43 -13.65 -26.00 -6.17
N ASP A 44 -12.91 -25.05 -5.59
CA ASP A 44 -12.68 -23.73 -6.18
C ASP A 44 -12.00 -23.83 -7.56
N LEU A 45 -10.98 -24.68 -7.68
CA LEU A 45 -10.29 -24.90 -8.95
C LEU A 45 -11.22 -25.48 -10.02
N VAL A 46 -12.11 -26.40 -9.66
CA VAL A 46 -13.09 -26.96 -10.59
C VAL A 46 -14.14 -25.91 -10.97
N GLN A 47 -14.67 -25.14 -10.03
CA GLN A 47 -15.63 -24.07 -10.31
C GLN A 47 -15.06 -23.03 -11.26
N GLU A 48 -13.84 -22.55 -10.99
CA GLU A 48 -13.14 -21.59 -11.83
C GLU A 48 -12.90 -22.16 -13.23
N THR A 49 -12.54 -23.45 -13.31
CA THR A 49 -12.36 -24.15 -14.59
C THR A 49 -13.65 -24.23 -15.38
N MET A 50 -14.76 -24.58 -14.74
CA MET A 50 -16.08 -24.66 -15.40
C MET A 50 -16.57 -23.28 -15.85
N THR A 51 -16.32 -22.24 -15.06
CA THR A 51 -16.64 -20.85 -15.41
C THR A 51 -15.86 -20.39 -16.65
N LYS A 52 -14.55 -20.66 -16.69
CA LYS A 52 -13.69 -20.39 -17.86
C LYS A 52 -14.04 -21.24 -19.07
N ALA A 53 -14.39 -22.50 -18.85
CA ALA A 53 -14.83 -23.39 -19.92
C ALA A 53 -16.14 -22.88 -20.53
N TYR A 54 -17.14 -22.55 -19.72
CA TYR A 54 -18.41 -22.03 -20.20
C TYR A 54 -18.25 -20.74 -21.01
N SER A 55 -17.46 -19.78 -20.50
CA SER A 55 -17.22 -18.51 -21.20
C SER A 55 -16.48 -18.69 -22.54
N SER A 56 -15.56 -19.66 -22.62
CA SER A 56 -14.80 -19.98 -23.83
C SER A 56 -15.43 -21.07 -24.70
N PHE A 57 -16.60 -21.62 -24.34
CA PHE A 57 -17.20 -22.77 -25.02
C PHE A 57 -17.57 -22.50 -26.48
N HIS A 58 -17.80 -21.23 -26.85
CA HIS A 58 -18.00 -20.82 -28.23
C HIS A 58 -16.79 -21.12 -29.14
N THR A 59 -15.59 -21.29 -28.57
CA THR A 59 -14.37 -21.64 -29.31
C THR A 59 -14.17 -23.15 -29.48
N TYR A 60 -14.91 -23.95 -28.72
CA TYR A 60 -14.84 -25.40 -28.78
C TYR A 60 -15.48 -25.91 -30.09
N ARG A 61 -14.80 -26.86 -30.75
CA ARG A 61 -15.28 -27.46 -31.99
C ARG A 61 -15.86 -28.84 -31.69
N ASP A 62 -17.12 -29.03 -32.06
CA ASP A 62 -17.82 -30.31 -31.91
C ASP A 62 -17.06 -31.44 -32.64
N GLY A 63 -17.05 -32.63 -32.04
CA GLY A 63 -16.30 -33.80 -32.54
C GLY A 63 -14.81 -33.85 -32.13
N THR A 64 -14.30 -32.81 -31.45
CA THR A 64 -12.96 -32.85 -30.83
C THR A 64 -13.02 -33.45 -29.41
N ASN A 65 -11.86 -33.65 -28.77
CA ASN A 65 -11.81 -34.26 -27.45
C ASN A 65 -12.10 -33.22 -26.35
N ILE A 66 -13.38 -33.07 -25.96
CA ILE A 66 -13.79 -32.15 -24.88
C ILE A 66 -13.07 -32.42 -23.57
N ARG A 67 -12.79 -33.69 -23.25
CA ARG A 67 -12.06 -34.06 -22.04
C ARG A 67 -10.66 -33.45 -22.04
N ALA A 68 -9.91 -33.60 -23.13
CA ALA A 68 -8.58 -33.00 -23.26
C ALA A 68 -8.65 -31.46 -23.18
N TRP A 69 -9.69 -30.86 -23.76
CA TRP A 69 -9.91 -29.42 -23.72
C TRP A 69 -10.18 -28.91 -22.29
N LEU A 70 -11.07 -29.55 -21.53
CA LEU A 70 -11.36 -29.20 -20.14
C LEU A 70 -10.14 -29.40 -19.22
N PHE A 71 -9.42 -30.52 -19.37
CA PHE A 71 -8.20 -30.77 -18.58
C PHE A 71 -7.08 -29.75 -18.88
N ARG A 72 -7.01 -29.24 -20.11
CA ARG A 72 -6.11 -28.14 -20.45
C ARG A 72 -6.51 -26.83 -19.74
N ILE A 73 -7.80 -26.51 -19.67
CA ILE A 73 -8.29 -25.33 -18.93
C ILE A 73 -8.00 -25.48 -17.43
N LEU A 74 -8.26 -26.66 -16.86
CA LEU A 74 -7.98 -26.99 -15.46
C LEU A 74 -6.50 -26.79 -15.13
N THR A 75 -5.61 -27.36 -15.94
CA THR A 75 -4.16 -27.30 -15.72
C THR A 75 -3.65 -25.87 -15.82
N ASN A 76 -4.09 -25.11 -16.83
CA ASN A 76 -3.71 -23.70 -16.98
C ASN A 76 -4.21 -22.85 -15.81
N THR A 77 -5.43 -23.10 -15.35
CA THR A 77 -6.02 -22.40 -14.20
C THR A 77 -5.20 -22.68 -12.94
N TRP A 78 -4.86 -23.94 -12.67
CA TRP A 78 -4.01 -24.30 -11.54
C TRP A 78 -2.62 -23.65 -11.61
N ILE A 79 -1.94 -23.71 -12.76
CA ILE A 79 -0.61 -23.08 -12.94
C ILE A 79 -0.67 -21.57 -12.67
N ASN A 80 -1.71 -20.90 -13.15
CA ASN A 80 -1.89 -19.47 -12.95
C ASN A 80 -2.17 -19.12 -11.48
N SER A 81 -3.03 -19.89 -10.81
CA SER A 81 -3.31 -19.71 -9.38
C SER A 81 -2.05 -19.97 -8.54
N TYR A 82 -1.29 -21.03 -8.85
CA TYR A 82 -0.04 -21.35 -8.17
C TYR A 82 1.02 -20.26 -8.31
N ARG A 83 1.21 -19.73 -9.53
CA ARG A 83 2.14 -18.60 -9.78
C ARG A 83 1.69 -17.32 -9.06
N THR A 84 0.39 -17.08 -8.97
CA THR A 84 -0.17 -15.93 -8.26
C THR A 84 0.06 -16.07 -6.76
N ALA A 85 -0.16 -17.26 -6.19
CA ALA A 85 0.09 -17.55 -4.79
C ALA A 85 1.57 -17.36 -4.41
N GLN A 86 2.52 -17.80 -5.26
CA GLN A 86 3.96 -17.58 -5.03
C GLN A 86 4.38 -16.09 -4.99
N ARG A 87 3.62 -15.21 -5.64
CA ARG A 87 3.90 -13.77 -5.67
C ARG A 87 3.24 -13.00 -4.53
N ARG A 88 2.27 -13.60 -3.85
CA ARG A 88 1.60 -12.98 -2.70
C ARG A 88 2.49 -13.14 -1.47
N PRO A 89 2.48 -12.16 -0.54
CA PRO A 89 3.05 -12.35 0.79
C PRO A 89 2.50 -13.64 1.41
N GLN A 90 3.34 -14.40 2.10
CA GLN A 90 2.87 -15.57 2.83
C GLN A 90 2.00 -15.12 3.99
N GLU A 91 0.71 -15.39 3.88
CA GLU A 91 -0.26 -15.19 4.95
C GLU A 91 -0.31 -16.46 5.79
N VAL A 92 -0.03 -16.32 7.08
CA VAL A 92 -0.18 -17.40 8.06
C VAL A 92 -1.38 -17.03 8.92
N PHE A 93 -2.40 -17.88 8.91
CA PHE A 93 -3.54 -17.71 9.80
C PHE A 93 -3.07 -17.98 11.24
N ALA A 94 -3.09 -16.93 12.06
CA ALA A 94 -2.88 -16.99 13.49
C ALA A 94 -4.17 -16.54 14.18
N ASP A 95 -4.62 -17.29 15.18
CA ASP A 95 -5.84 -17.00 15.94
C ASP A 95 -5.70 -15.69 16.74
N GLU A 96 -4.50 -15.49 17.30
CA GLU A 96 -4.08 -14.25 17.94
C GLU A 96 -2.64 -13.92 17.53
N LEU A 97 -2.35 -12.62 17.40
CA LEU A 97 -0.99 -12.13 17.24
C LEU A 97 -0.34 -12.00 18.62
N THR A 98 0.83 -12.61 18.79
CA THR A 98 1.59 -12.49 20.03
C THR A 98 2.25 -11.11 20.15
N ASP A 99 2.45 -10.64 21.39
CA ASP A 99 3.17 -9.38 21.66
C ASP A 99 4.56 -9.35 21.03
N ALA A 100 5.24 -10.50 20.95
CA ALA A 100 6.54 -10.63 20.30
C ALA A 100 6.46 -10.36 18.77
N GLN A 101 5.41 -10.86 18.11
CA GLN A 101 5.16 -10.59 16.69
C GLN A 101 4.79 -9.12 16.46
N LEU A 102 3.98 -8.52 17.33
CA LEU A 102 3.63 -7.11 17.27
C LEU A 102 4.86 -6.21 17.47
N ALA A 103 5.76 -6.56 18.39
CA ALA A 103 7.00 -5.83 18.61
C ALA A 103 7.96 -5.89 17.41
N ASP A 104 8.12 -7.07 16.79
CA ASP A 104 8.94 -7.24 15.58
C ASP A 104 8.39 -6.43 14.40
N VAL A 105 7.07 -6.41 14.23
CA VAL A 105 6.40 -5.57 13.22
C VAL A 105 6.64 -4.10 13.51
N ALA A 106 6.46 -3.66 14.76
CA ALA A 106 6.62 -2.27 15.14
C ALA A 106 8.05 -1.75 14.92
N GLN A 107 9.08 -2.56 15.17
CA GLN A 107 10.47 -2.17 14.88
C GLN A 107 10.74 -1.88 13.40
N ARG A 108 9.94 -2.44 12.49
CA ARG A 108 10.06 -2.24 11.05
C ARG A 108 9.32 -1.01 10.55
N PHE A 109 8.47 -0.39 11.38
CA PHE A 109 7.74 0.81 11.03
C PHE A 109 8.41 2.05 11.64
N PRO A 110 8.51 3.18 10.89
CA PRO A 110 9.14 4.41 11.36
C PRO A 110 8.53 4.99 12.64
N LEU A 111 7.28 4.63 12.95
CA LEU A 111 6.53 5.14 14.09
C LEU A 111 6.48 4.15 15.27
N GLY A 112 6.98 2.92 15.15
CA GLY A 112 7.09 1.97 16.26
C GLY A 112 5.82 1.73 17.08
N VAL A 113 5.99 1.09 18.25
CA VAL A 113 5.05 1.24 19.37
C VAL A 113 5.60 2.38 20.21
N VAL A 114 5.04 3.58 20.05
CA VAL A 114 5.43 4.73 20.87
C VAL A 114 4.85 4.53 22.27
N SER A 115 5.70 4.58 23.31
CA SER A 115 5.22 4.64 24.68
C SER A 115 4.32 5.85 24.87
N ALA A 116 3.26 5.73 25.68
CA ALA A 116 2.40 6.85 26.04
C ALA A 116 3.21 8.01 26.66
N GLU A 117 4.30 7.71 27.37
CA GLU A 117 5.23 8.71 27.91
C GLU A 117 5.96 9.47 26.79
N LEU A 118 6.48 8.75 25.79
CA LEU A 118 7.19 9.38 24.67
C LEU A 118 6.23 10.21 23.81
N ALA A 119 5.02 9.70 23.56
CA ALA A 119 3.98 10.46 22.87
C ALA A 119 3.58 11.73 23.65
N ALA A 120 3.51 11.66 24.98
CA ALA A 120 3.27 12.83 25.82
C ALA A 120 4.43 13.84 25.74
N LEU A 121 5.68 13.38 25.82
CA LEU A 121 6.87 14.23 25.67
C LEU A 121 6.95 14.88 24.28
N GLU A 122 6.66 14.14 23.20
CA GLU A 122 6.59 14.72 21.85
C GLU A 122 5.48 15.76 21.72
N SER A 123 4.32 15.53 22.34
CA SER A 123 3.20 16.48 22.34
C SER A 123 3.51 17.77 23.10
N MET A 124 4.38 17.69 24.12
CA MET A 124 4.82 18.85 24.87
C MET A 124 5.74 19.74 24.05
N GLY A 125 6.34 19.25 22.95
CA GLY A 125 7.22 20.01 22.07
C GLY A 125 8.54 20.46 22.73
N ASP A 126 9.46 20.97 21.93
CA ASP A 126 10.79 21.34 22.40
C ASP A 126 10.83 22.74 23.03
N ASP A 127 11.11 22.80 24.34
CA ASP A 127 11.17 24.04 25.11
C ASP A 127 12.22 25.02 24.57
N ASP A 128 13.38 24.52 24.11
CA ASP A 128 14.46 25.33 23.55
C ASP A 128 14.01 26.02 22.26
N VAL A 129 13.32 25.28 21.38
CA VAL A 129 12.77 25.80 20.12
C VAL A 129 11.66 26.80 20.40
N ARG A 130 10.78 26.51 21.36
CA ARG A 130 9.70 27.44 21.74
C ARG A 130 10.25 28.75 22.28
N GLN A 131 11.27 28.69 23.14
CA GLN A 131 11.92 29.87 23.69
C GLN A 131 12.62 30.69 22.57
N ALA A 132 13.34 30.02 21.67
CA ALA A 132 13.99 30.70 20.55
C ALA A 132 12.99 31.37 19.60
N MET A 133 11.85 30.73 19.32
CA MET A 133 10.76 31.31 18.53
C MET A 133 10.13 32.53 19.22
N ARG A 134 9.87 32.46 20.53
CA ARG A 134 9.34 33.60 21.32
C ARG A 134 10.30 34.78 21.41
N ALA A 135 11.60 34.54 21.30
CA ALA A 135 12.62 35.59 21.33
C ALA A 135 12.77 36.35 20.01
N LEU A 136 12.11 35.92 18.93
CA LEU A 136 12.07 36.67 17.68
C LEU A 136 11.13 37.87 17.78
N PRO A 137 11.43 38.99 17.10
CA PRO A 137 10.43 40.02 16.85
C PRO A 137 9.20 39.39 16.19
N GLU A 138 8.00 39.73 16.67
CA GLU A 138 6.73 39.12 16.21
C GLU A 138 6.60 39.09 14.68
N SER A 139 6.95 40.21 14.02
CA SER A 139 6.93 40.32 12.56
C SER A 139 7.83 39.31 11.82
N GLN A 140 8.91 38.84 12.45
CA GLN A 140 9.80 37.80 11.92
C GLN A 140 9.31 36.40 12.30
N GLY A 141 8.86 36.23 13.55
CA GLY A 141 8.39 34.96 14.08
C GLY A 141 7.19 34.40 13.31
N VAL A 142 6.20 35.24 13.01
CA VAL A 142 5.01 34.83 12.24
C VAL A 142 5.39 34.35 10.82
N VAL A 143 6.31 35.05 10.16
CA VAL A 143 6.77 34.66 8.81
C VAL A 143 7.56 33.35 8.84
N VAL A 144 8.41 33.14 9.85
CA VAL A 144 9.14 31.89 10.02
C VAL A 144 8.18 30.74 10.29
N TYR A 145 7.17 30.93 11.13
CA TYR A 145 6.16 29.90 11.42
C TYR A 145 5.44 29.45 10.15
N TYR A 146 4.92 30.39 9.36
CA TYR A 146 4.19 30.03 8.13
C TYR A 146 5.08 29.33 7.10
N ALA A 147 6.34 29.75 6.96
CA ALA A 147 7.26 29.18 5.98
C ALA A 147 7.82 27.81 6.42
N ASP A 148 8.36 27.73 7.63
CA ASP A 148 9.19 26.60 8.07
C ASP A 148 8.42 25.56 8.88
N VAL A 149 7.28 25.92 9.47
CA VAL A 149 6.42 25.00 10.25
C VAL A 149 5.17 24.64 9.48
N ALA A 150 4.43 25.63 8.98
CA ALA A 150 3.17 25.41 8.28
C ALA A 150 3.34 25.12 6.77
N GLY A 151 4.53 25.31 6.22
CA GLY A 151 4.87 24.92 4.84
C GLY A 151 4.27 25.80 3.72
N PHE A 152 3.86 27.02 4.01
CA PHE A 152 3.25 27.93 3.04
C PHE A 152 4.30 28.48 2.06
N ARG A 153 3.90 28.68 0.79
CA ARG A 153 4.73 29.36 -0.23
C ARG A 153 4.77 30.85 0.06
N TYR A 154 5.86 31.53 -0.33
CA TYR A 154 6.05 32.95 0.00
C TYR A 154 4.95 33.89 -0.50
N LYS A 155 4.31 33.55 -1.63
CA LYS A 155 3.15 34.30 -2.14
C LYS A 155 1.92 34.14 -1.24
N GLU A 156 1.65 32.93 -0.75
CA GLU A 156 0.54 32.65 0.17
C GLU A 156 0.77 33.35 1.52
N ILE A 157 2.01 33.37 2.01
CA ILE A 157 2.36 34.13 3.23
C ILE A 157 2.13 35.63 3.04
N ALA A 158 2.51 36.17 1.88
CA ALA A 158 2.30 37.58 1.55
C ALA A 158 0.80 37.94 1.52
N GLU A 159 -0.03 37.06 0.98
CA GLU A 159 -1.49 37.20 0.96
C GLU A 159 -2.10 37.08 2.37
N VAL A 160 -1.72 36.08 3.15
CA VAL A 160 -2.21 35.90 4.54
C VAL A 160 -1.86 37.09 5.42
N LEU A 161 -0.63 37.59 5.32
CA LEU A 161 -0.13 38.66 6.18
C LEU A 161 -0.34 40.07 5.59
N GLN A 162 -0.90 40.18 4.39
CA GLN A 162 -1.11 41.45 3.68
C GLN A 162 0.17 42.31 3.60
N ILE A 163 1.29 41.68 3.24
CA ILE A 163 2.60 42.34 3.07
C ILE A 163 3.25 41.94 1.73
N PRO A 164 4.14 42.77 1.16
CA PRO A 164 4.85 42.40 -0.07
C PRO A 164 5.70 41.14 0.07
N VAL A 165 5.82 40.35 -1.00
CA VAL A 165 6.65 39.13 -1.05
C VAL A 165 8.11 39.42 -0.69
N GLY A 166 8.65 40.58 -1.12
CA GLY A 166 10.01 41.00 -0.73
C GLY A 166 10.16 41.22 0.79
N THR A 167 9.11 41.70 1.45
CA THR A 167 9.07 41.86 2.92
C THR A 167 9.06 40.51 3.62
N VAL A 168 8.29 39.54 3.11
CA VAL A 168 8.30 38.13 3.56
C VAL A 168 9.72 37.57 3.51
N MET A 169 10.38 37.66 2.36
CA MET A 169 11.77 37.16 2.19
C MET A 169 12.74 37.81 3.18
N SER A 170 12.67 39.15 3.34
CA SER A 170 13.56 39.86 4.24
C SER A 170 13.36 39.50 5.72
N ARG A 171 12.09 39.32 6.15
CA ARG A 171 11.72 38.94 7.52
C ARG A 171 12.09 37.49 7.80
N LEU A 172 11.85 36.59 6.84
CA LEU A 172 12.23 35.19 6.92
C LEU A 172 13.74 35.02 7.06
N HIS A 173 14.53 35.70 6.22
CA HIS A 173 15.99 35.64 6.28
C HIS A 173 16.53 36.10 7.64
N ARG A 174 16.04 37.24 8.15
CA ARG A 174 16.44 37.74 9.47
C ARG A 174 16.01 36.80 10.61
N GLY A 175 14.77 36.28 10.56
CA GLY A 175 14.25 35.32 11.52
C GLY A 175 15.07 34.03 11.57
N ARG A 176 15.34 33.42 10.41
CA ARG A 176 16.19 32.22 10.31
C ARG A 176 17.61 32.46 10.85
N ARG A 177 18.22 33.61 10.54
CA ARG A 177 19.54 33.97 11.08
C ARG A 177 19.50 34.09 12.61
N ALA A 178 18.48 34.74 13.16
CA ALA A 178 18.30 34.91 14.59
C ALA A 178 18.03 33.58 15.33
N LEU A 179 17.28 32.66 14.73
CA LEU A 179 17.08 31.30 15.26
C LEU A 179 18.36 30.48 15.20
N ARG A 180 19.08 30.53 14.08
CA ARG A 180 20.36 29.82 13.93
C ARG A 180 21.34 30.19 15.05
N SER A 181 21.46 31.48 15.37
CA SER A 181 22.33 31.93 16.47
C SER A 181 21.90 31.43 17.85
N ARG A 182 20.59 31.22 18.07
CA ARG A 182 20.05 30.77 19.38
C ARG A 182 20.05 29.26 19.52
N LEU A 183 19.88 28.52 18.43
CA LEU A 183 19.69 27.07 18.44
C LEU A 183 20.96 26.28 18.07
N VAL A 184 22.07 26.93 17.73
CA VAL A 184 23.28 26.22 17.25
C VAL A 184 23.85 25.24 18.27
N GLU A 185 23.93 25.61 19.55
CA GLU A 185 24.47 24.74 20.60
C GLU A 185 23.55 23.53 20.85
N MET A 186 22.22 23.76 20.89
CA MET A 186 21.23 22.69 20.98
C MET A 186 21.33 21.74 19.77
N ALA A 187 21.45 22.30 18.57
CA ALA A 187 21.55 21.52 17.34
C ALA A 187 22.84 20.66 17.30
N VAL A 188 23.94 21.14 17.87
CA VAL A 188 25.17 20.35 18.03
C VAL A 188 24.98 19.26 19.10
N ALA A 189 24.41 19.60 20.25
CA ALA A 189 24.19 18.65 21.34
C ALA A 189 23.28 17.48 20.94
N ARG A 190 22.29 17.73 20.07
CA ARG A 190 21.35 16.72 19.57
C ARG A 190 21.77 16.07 18.25
N GLY A 191 22.94 16.43 17.72
CA GLY A 191 23.50 15.81 16.50
C GLY A 191 22.88 16.27 15.18
N TYR A 192 22.06 17.33 15.17
CA TYR A 192 21.57 17.95 13.93
C TYR A 192 22.68 18.68 13.17
N LEU A 193 23.72 19.14 13.88
CA LEU A 193 24.90 19.78 13.30
C LEU A 193 26.18 19.13 13.83
N VAL A 194 27.15 18.89 12.94
CA VAL A 194 28.50 18.48 13.33
C VAL A 194 29.30 19.73 13.69
N ARG A 195 29.91 19.76 14.88
CA ARG A 195 30.81 20.87 15.27
C ARG A 195 32.02 20.88 14.32
N PRO A 196 32.33 21.98 13.63
CA PRO A 196 33.51 22.03 12.78
C PRO A 196 34.76 21.85 13.64
N SER A 197 35.62 20.91 13.25
CA SER A 197 36.93 20.65 13.85
C SER A 197 37.73 21.96 13.86
N ARG A 198 38.34 22.32 15.00
CA ARG A 198 39.17 23.53 15.13
C ARG A 198 40.57 23.40 14.48
N ASP A 199 40.75 22.47 13.54
CA ASP A 199 42.03 22.25 12.86
C ASP A 199 41.97 22.81 11.45
N GLY A 200 42.31 24.09 11.36
CA GLY A 200 42.45 24.84 10.11
C GLY A 200 43.32 26.07 10.33
N THR A 201 44.42 25.92 11.08
CA THR A 201 45.44 26.95 11.24
C THR A 201 46.46 26.81 10.12
N ALA A 202 46.57 27.89 9.32
CA ALA A 202 47.72 28.35 8.55
C ALA A 202 48.38 27.37 7.56
N ALA A 203 48.16 27.64 6.27
CA ALA A 203 49.20 27.61 5.26
C ALA A 203 49.20 28.99 4.57
#